data_AF-A0A7K2MMS4-F1
#
_entry.id   AF-A0A7K2MMS4-F1
#
_cell.length_a   1.000
_cell.length_b   1.000
_cell.length_c   1.000
_cell.angle_alpha   90.00
_cell.angle_beta   90.00
_cell.angle_gamma   90.00
#
_symmetry.space_group_name_H-M   'P 1'
#
loop_
_entity.id
_entity.type
_entity.pdbx_description
1 polymer ?
#
loop_
_entity_poly.entity_id
_entity_poly.type
_entity_poly.pdbx_seq_one_letter_code
_entity_poly.pdbx_strand_id
1 'polypeptide(L)'
;QALHTLSKIGDRRAWPAITPAVLSDADDEVARSAWRAAVVLVPDGEEAALAAALVTQLGRGDRETQSSLSRALVALGEAATAVVLEDAASTSAPPVRAHALATQRLLRDPDSGFEAAIEEAKRVVALGGAGDGGR
;
A
#
# COMPACT_ATOMS: atom_id res chain seq x y z
N GLN A 1 -29.55 18.08 10.04
CA GLN A 1 -29.86 17.18 8.91
C GLN A 1 -29.24 17.61 7.57
N ALA A 2 -28.89 18.88 7.34
CA ALA A 2 -28.35 19.35 6.04
C ALA A 2 -26.84 19.06 5.80
N LEU A 3 -26.04 18.81 6.84
CA LEU A 3 -24.60 18.51 6.71
C LEU A 3 -24.30 17.07 6.29
N HIS A 4 -25.24 16.14 6.50
CA HIS A 4 -25.02 14.71 6.21
C HIS A 4 -25.07 14.37 4.72
N THR A 5 -25.75 15.19 3.92
CA THR A 5 -25.88 14.98 2.47
C THR A 5 -24.70 15.53 1.67
N LEU A 6 -24.07 16.61 2.13
CA LEU A 6 -22.92 17.22 1.44
C LEU A 6 -21.64 16.38 1.56
N SER A 7 -21.40 15.74 2.72
CA SER A 7 -20.23 14.87 2.92
C SER A 7 -20.24 13.64 2.00
N LYS A 8 -21.41 13.07 1.67
CA LYS A 8 -21.49 11.93 0.74
C LYS A 8 -21.42 12.29 -0.75
N ILE A 9 -21.71 13.54 -1.11
CA ILE A 9 -21.82 13.99 -2.51
C ILE A 9 -20.54 14.71 -2.97
N GLY A 10 -19.84 15.38 -2.06
CA GLY A 10 -18.58 16.08 -2.36
C GLY A 10 -17.42 15.12 -2.68
N ASP A 11 -17.31 14.03 -1.93
CA ASP A 11 -16.17 13.12 -2.02
C ASP A 11 -16.29 12.15 -3.22
N ARG A 12 -17.46 11.56 -3.46
CA ARG A 12 -17.63 10.59 -4.58
C ARG A 12 -17.49 11.19 -5.98
N ARG A 13 -17.65 12.51 -6.14
CA ARG A 13 -17.43 13.19 -7.45
C ARG A 13 -15.96 13.31 -7.82
N ALA A 14 -15.06 13.24 -6.84
CA ALA A 14 -13.62 13.28 -7.08
C ALA A 14 -13.05 11.89 -7.40
N TRP A 15 -13.76 10.80 -7.06
CA TRP A 15 -13.33 9.43 -7.34
C TRP A 15 -12.99 9.17 -8.82
N PRO A 16 -13.78 9.62 -9.82
CA PRO A 16 -13.43 9.44 -11.24
C PRO A 16 -12.11 10.09 -11.67
N ALA A 17 -11.59 11.06 -10.90
CA ALA A 17 -10.28 11.65 -11.17
C ALA A 17 -9.12 10.78 -10.68
N ILE A 18 -9.37 9.82 -9.78
CA ILE A 18 -8.41 8.82 -9.32
C ILE A 18 -8.28 7.74 -10.39
N THR A 19 -7.48 8.04 -11.40
CA THR A 19 -7.18 7.11 -12.49
C THR A 19 -5.97 6.23 -12.16
N PRO A 20 -5.82 5.06 -12.80
CA PRO A 20 -4.59 4.28 -12.71
C PRO A 20 -3.34 5.09 -13.07
N ALA A 21 -3.47 6.06 -13.99
CA ALA A 21 -2.37 6.94 -14.39
C ALA A 21 -1.90 7.85 -13.24
N VAL A 22 -2.81 8.44 -12.46
CA VAL A 22 -2.39 9.31 -11.34
C VAL A 22 -1.89 8.49 -10.14
N LEU A 23 -2.38 7.26 -9.95
CA LEU A 23 -1.88 6.33 -8.92
C LEU A 23 -0.47 5.81 -9.23
N SER A 24 -0.07 5.83 -10.50
CA SER A 24 1.23 5.38 -10.99
C SER A 24 2.05 6.51 -11.63
N ASP A 25 1.68 7.77 -11.38
CA ASP A 25 2.33 8.95 -11.95
C ASP A 25 3.83 8.87 -11.72
N ALA A 26 4.67 9.28 -12.66
CA ALA A 26 6.13 9.18 -12.52
C ALA A 26 6.67 10.07 -11.39
N ASP A 27 5.95 11.12 -11.01
CA ASP A 27 6.28 11.95 -9.86
C ASP A 27 5.77 11.30 -8.56
N ASP A 28 6.71 10.95 -7.66
CA ASP A 28 6.40 10.33 -6.38
C ASP A 28 5.55 11.24 -5.48
N GLU A 29 5.64 12.56 -5.57
CA GLU A 29 4.78 13.47 -4.80
C GLU A 29 3.33 13.45 -5.30
N VAL A 30 3.15 13.38 -6.63
CA VAL A 30 1.82 13.24 -7.25
C VAL A 30 1.22 11.89 -6.89
N ALA A 31 1.96 10.80 -7.06
CA ALA A 31 1.50 9.45 -6.72
C ALA A 31 1.12 9.34 -5.23
N ARG A 32 1.96 9.84 -4.32
CA ARG A 32 1.65 9.85 -2.87
C ARG A 32 0.39 10.64 -2.54
N SER A 33 0.20 11.78 -3.19
CA SER A 33 -1.01 12.60 -3.02
C SER A 33 -2.25 11.88 -3.54
N ALA A 34 -2.13 11.20 -4.68
CA ALA A 34 -3.19 10.36 -5.23
C ALA A 34 -3.55 9.20 -4.31
N TRP A 35 -2.57 8.50 -3.72
CA TRP A 35 -2.84 7.39 -2.80
C TRP A 35 -3.60 7.87 -1.56
N ARG A 36 -3.18 9.00 -0.95
CA ARG A 36 -3.88 9.59 0.20
C ARG A 36 -5.31 10.03 -0.14
N ALA A 37 -5.51 10.60 -1.32
CA ALA A 37 -6.85 10.97 -1.78
C ALA A 37 -7.70 9.71 -2.06
N ALA A 38 -7.13 8.71 -2.72
CA ALA A 38 -7.84 7.50 -3.12
C ALA A 38 -8.44 6.76 -1.92
N VAL A 39 -7.68 6.59 -0.84
CA VAL A 39 -8.18 5.88 0.36
C VAL A 39 -9.28 6.64 1.10
N VAL A 40 -9.37 7.97 0.93
CA VAL A 40 -10.45 8.78 1.51
C VAL A 40 -11.69 8.75 0.62
N LEU A 41 -11.51 8.68 -0.70
CA LEU A 41 -12.57 8.83 -1.70
C LEU A 41 -13.14 7.50 -2.21
N VAL A 42 -12.48 6.37 -1.91
CA VAL A 42 -12.87 5.04 -2.39
C VAL A 42 -14.31 4.72 -2.00
N PRO A 43 -15.18 4.34 -2.96
CA PRO A 43 -16.52 3.90 -2.65
C PRO A 43 -16.54 2.57 -1.90
N ASP A 44 -17.58 2.37 -1.08
CA ASP A 44 -17.84 1.10 -0.42
C ASP A 44 -17.90 -0.04 -1.46
N GLY A 45 -17.06 -1.06 -1.30
CA GLY A 45 -16.96 -2.22 -2.19
C GLY A 45 -15.88 -2.12 -3.28
N GLU A 46 -15.20 -0.98 -3.42
CA GLU A 46 -14.09 -0.76 -4.38
C GLU A 46 -12.71 -0.84 -3.70
N GLU A 47 -12.66 -1.07 -2.38
CA GLU A 47 -11.41 -1.05 -1.60
C GLU A 47 -10.45 -2.15 -2.06
N ALA A 48 -10.96 -3.34 -2.41
CA ALA A 48 -10.15 -4.43 -2.92
C ALA A 48 -9.54 -4.11 -4.29
N ALA A 49 -10.29 -3.41 -5.16
CA ALA A 49 -9.80 -2.98 -6.46
C ALA A 49 -8.71 -1.90 -6.31
N LEU A 50 -8.91 -0.95 -5.40
CA LEU A 50 -7.89 0.04 -5.07
C LEU A 50 -6.65 -0.61 -4.44
N ALA A 51 -6.81 -1.57 -3.53
CA ALA A 51 -5.71 -2.31 -2.93
C ALA A 51 -4.88 -3.04 -3.99
N ALA A 52 -5.53 -3.71 -4.94
CA ALA A 52 -4.86 -4.36 -6.06
C ALA A 52 -4.06 -3.35 -6.92
N ALA A 53 -4.62 -2.17 -7.20
CA ALA A 53 -3.91 -1.12 -7.91
C ALA A 53 -2.70 -0.60 -7.13
N LEU A 54 -2.86 -0.31 -5.84
CA LEU A 54 -1.79 0.20 -4.97
C LEU A 54 -0.65 -0.81 -4.78
N VAL A 55 -0.96 -2.11 -4.69
CA VAL A 55 0.05 -3.16 -4.56
C VAL A 55 1.03 -3.19 -5.74
N THR A 56 0.60 -2.79 -6.94
CA THR A 56 1.50 -2.69 -8.11
C THR A 56 2.61 -1.66 -7.92
N GLN A 57 2.45 -0.72 -6.98
CA GLN A 57 3.42 0.34 -6.67
C GLN A 57 4.42 -0.07 -5.58
N LEU A 58 4.34 -1.29 -5.05
CA LEU A 58 5.30 -1.77 -4.05
C LEU A 58 6.74 -1.78 -4.60
N GLY A 59 7.70 -1.59 -3.70
CA GLY A 59 9.11 -1.40 -4.04
C GLY A 59 9.48 -0.09 -4.74
N ARG A 60 8.52 0.79 -5.04
CA ARG A 60 8.75 2.10 -5.69
C ARG A 60 9.35 3.13 -4.74
N GLY A 61 10.22 3.98 -5.30
CA GLY A 61 10.67 5.21 -4.67
C GLY A 61 11.51 4.98 -3.42
N ASP A 62 11.72 6.08 -2.68
CA ASP A 62 12.46 6.09 -1.43
C ASP A 62 11.61 5.61 -0.24
N ARG A 63 12.18 5.67 0.97
CA ARG A 63 11.51 5.21 2.18
C ARG A 63 10.24 6.00 2.50
N GLU A 64 10.23 7.31 2.23
CA GLU A 64 9.07 8.16 2.46
C GLU A 64 7.92 7.75 1.54
N THR A 65 8.24 7.50 0.27
CA THR A 65 7.30 7.00 -0.74
C THR A 65 6.72 5.65 -0.34
N GLN A 66 7.58 4.71 0.06
CA GLN A 66 7.14 3.41 0.53
C GLN A 66 6.26 3.52 1.78
N SER A 67 6.63 4.38 2.74
CA SER A 67 5.83 4.59 3.96
C SER A 67 4.44 5.15 3.65
N SER A 68 4.35 6.08 2.70
CA SER A 68 3.07 6.63 2.27
C SER A 68 2.18 5.56 1.61
N LEU A 69 2.76 4.68 0.79
CA LEU A 69 2.02 3.59 0.16
C LEU A 69 1.52 2.58 1.19
N SER A 70 2.39 2.15 2.12
CA SER A 70 1.99 1.21 3.16
C SER A 70 0.89 1.75 4.07
N ARG A 71 0.94 3.05 4.42
CA ARG A 71 -0.13 3.68 5.19
C ARG A 71 -1.44 3.73 4.41
N ALA A 72 -1.39 3.99 3.10
CA ALA A 72 -2.57 3.95 2.24
C ALA A 72 -3.18 2.54 2.21
N LEU A 73 -2.36 1.50 2.03
CA LEU A 73 -2.82 0.11 2.08
C LEU A 73 -3.43 -0.23 3.46
N VAL A 74 -2.76 0.10 4.57
CA VAL A 74 -3.30 -0.14 5.91
C VAL A 74 -4.62 0.59 6.15
N ALA A 75 -4.80 1.80 5.61
CA ALA A 75 -6.03 2.57 5.73
C ALA A 75 -7.24 1.93 5.01
N LEU A 76 -7.01 1.10 3.99
CA LEU A 76 -8.08 0.30 3.33
C LEU A 76 -8.53 -0.89 4.18
N GLY A 77 -7.77 -1.23 5.22
CA GLY A 77 -8.08 -2.31 6.14
C GLY A 77 -7.62 -3.68 5.64
N GLU A 78 -7.60 -4.63 6.57
CA GLU A 78 -7.07 -5.97 6.36
C GLU A 78 -7.87 -6.76 5.32
N ALA A 79 -9.20 -6.66 5.34
CA ALA A 79 -10.06 -7.40 4.42
C ALA A 79 -9.78 -7.09 2.93
N ALA A 80 -9.43 -5.84 2.60
CA ALA A 80 -9.11 -5.45 1.23
C ALA A 80 -7.65 -5.76 0.84
N THR A 81 -6.73 -5.78 1.82
CA THR A 81 -5.29 -5.77 1.55
C THR A 81 -4.58 -7.09 1.80
N ALA A 82 -5.09 -7.97 2.67
CA ALA A 82 -4.38 -9.17 3.11
C ALA A 82 -3.96 -10.08 1.94
N VAL A 83 -4.90 -10.39 1.05
CA VAL A 83 -4.66 -11.29 -0.09
C VAL A 83 -3.61 -10.71 -1.05
N VAL A 84 -3.79 -9.45 -1.47
CA VAL A 84 -2.87 -8.82 -2.42
C VAL A 84 -1.47 -8.60 -1.85
N LEU A 85 -1.36 -8.40 -0.53
CA LEU A 85 -0.07 -8.31 0.17
C LEU A 85 0.61 -9.67 0.31
N GLU A 86 -0.14 -10.76 0.48
CA GLU A 86 0.37 -12.13 0.52
C GLU A 86 0.98 -12.53 -0.83
N ASP A 87 0.27 -12.23 -1.92
CA ASP A 87 0.77 -12.44 -3.29
C ASP A 87 2.06 -11.64 -3.53
N ALA A 88 2.07 -10.35 -3.15
CA ALA A 88 3.24 -9.50 -3.30
C ALA A 88 4.41 -9.92 -2.40
N ALA A 89 4.17 -10.56 -1.26
CA ALA A 89 5.23 -11.10 -0.40
C ALA A 89 5.85 -12.40 -0.96
N SER A 90 5.15 -13.05 -1.91
CA SER A 90 5.57 -14.29 -2.57
C SER A 90 6.32 -14.05 -3.89
N THR A 91 6.42 -12.80 -4.35
CA THR A 91 7.15 -12.44 -5.57
C THR A 91 8.66 -12.67 -5.45
N SER A 92 9.31 -12.95 -6.59
CA SER A 92 10.76 -13.06 -6.69
C SER A 92 11.47 -11.72 -6.71
N ALA A 93 10.76 -10.60 -6.91
CA ALA A 93 11.32 -9.26 -6.92
C ALA A 93 11.66 -8.80 -5.47
N PRO A 94 12.95 -8.75 -5.06
CA PRO A 94 13.32 -8.45 -3.69
C PRO A 94 12.77 -7.11 -3.14
N PRO A 95 12.75 -5.98 -3.88
CA PRO A 95 12.25 -4.73 -3.34
C PRO A 95 10.73 -4.75 -3.11
N VAL A 96 9.97 -5.44 -3.98
CA VAL A 96 8.53 -5.61 -3.84
C VAL A 96 8.23 -6.50 -2.64
N ARG A 97 8.92 -7.65 -2.53
CA ARG A 97 8.77 -8.60 -1.43
C ARG A 97 9.08 -7.97 -0.07
N ALA A 98 10.19 -7.23 0.04
CA ALA A 98 10.56 -6.54 1.28
C ALA A 98 9.49 -5.53 1.70
N HIS A 99 8.99 -4.73 0.75
CA HIS A 99 7.97 -3.72 1.02
C HIS A 99 6.63 -4.37 1.39
N ALA A 100 6.21 -5.45 0.71
CA ALA A 100 5.00 -6.20 1.05
C ALA A 100 5.05 -6.74 2.49
N LEU A 101 6.16 -7.41 2.87
CA LEU A 101 6.36 -7.97 4.21
C LEU A 101 6.38 -6.88 5.30
N ALA A 102 6.94 -5.71 5.01
CA ALA A 102 6.90 -4.57 5.94
C ALA A 102 5.47 -4.05 6.12
N THR A 103 4.72 -3.94 5.03
CA THR A 103 3.32 -3.49 5.06
C THR A 103 2.42 -4.46 5.82
N GLN A 104 2.58 -5.77 5.61
CA GLN A 104 1.85 -6.80 6.38
C GLN A 104 2.13 -6.72 7.88
N ARG A 105 3.38 -6.42 8.28
CA ARG A 105 3.72 -6.23 9.69
C ARG A 105 3.03 -4.99 10.26
N LEU A 106 3.08 -3.87 9.54
CA LEU A 106 2.39 -2.65 9.96
C LEU A 106 0.88 -2.84 10.09
N LEU A 107 0.28 -3.66 9.22
CA LEU A 107 -1.14 -4.00 9.28
C LEU A 107 -1.50 -4.78 10.56
N ARG A 108 -0.63 -5.70 10.99
CA ARG A 108 -0.82 -6.51 12.20
C ARG A 108 -0.47 -5.76 13.49
N ASP A 109 0.49 -4.84 13.41
CA ASP A 109 0.96 -4.03 14.54
C ASP A 109 1.14 -2.57 14.10
N PRO A 110 0.06 -1.77 14.11
CA PRO A 110 0.08 -0.36 13.72
C PRO A 110 0.97 0.52 14.61
N ASP A 111 1.20 0.09 15.85
CA ASP A 111 1.96 0.84 16.86
C ASP A 111 3.48 0.68 16.71
N SER A 112 3.94 -0.38 16.03
CA SER A 112 5.37 -0.64 15.79
C SER A 112 6.09 0.38 14.92
N GLY A 113 5.34 1.16 14.13
CA GLY A 113 5.88 2.14 13.18
C GLY A 113 6.51 1.49 11.93
N PHE A 114 6.34 2.15 10.78
CA PHE A 114 6.76 1.62 9.48
C PHE A 114 8.28 1.37 9.36
N GLU A 115 9.11 2.19 9.99
CA GLU A 115 10.57 2.08 9.88
C GLU A 115 11.10 0.78 10.49
N ALA A 116 10.59 0.39 11.66
CA ALA A 116 10.95 -0.86 12.32
C ALA A 116 10.51 -2.07 11.46
N ALA A 117 9.32 -1.99 10.85
CA ALA A 117 8.79 -3.03 9.99
C ALA A 117 9.64 -3.25 8.72
N ILE A 118 10.17 -2.19 8.11
CA ILE A 118 11.04 -2.27 6.92
C ILE A 118 12.39 -2.90 7.25
N GLU A 119 13.03 -2.53 8.34
CA GLU A 119 14.34 -3.10 8.71
C GLU A 119 14.23 -4.59 9.02
N GLU A 120 13.15 -5.01 9.69
CA GLU A 120 12.87 -6.43 9.93
C GLU A 120 12.51 -7.19 8.63
N ALA A 121 11.80 -6.55 7.70
CA ALA A 121 11.54 -7.14 6.39
C ALA A 121 12.82 -7.36 5.59
N LYS A 122 13.75 -6.40 5.59
CA LYS A 122 15.07 -6.55 4.96
C LYS A 122 15.85 -7.71 5.55
N ARG A 123 15.81 -7.91 6.88
CA ARG A 123 16.45 -9.05 7.55
C ARG A 123 15.89 -10.38 7.05
N VAL A 124 14.57 -10.52 6.99
CA VAL A 124 13.92 -11.73 6.48
C VAL A 124 14.28 -12.00 5.02
N VAL A 125 14.32 -10.98 4.17
CA VAL A 125 14.71 -11.15 2.76
C VAL A 125 16.18 -11.56 2.63
N ALA A 126 17.09 -10.95 3.41
CA ALA A 126 18.50 -11.30 3.41
C ALA A 126 18.75 -12.74 3.91
N LEU A 127 18.01 -13.20 4.92
CA LEU A 127 18.10 -14.55 5.45
C LEU A 127 17.51 -15.61 4.49
N GLY A 128 16.48 -15.26 3.73
CA GLY A 128 15.87 -16.15 2.73
C GLY A 128 16.70 -16.35 1.46
N GLY A 129 17.69 -15.47 1.19
CA GLY A 129 18.64 -15.62 0.08
C GLY A 129 19.89 -16.45 0.42
N ALA A 130 20.14 -16.73 1.70
CA ALA A 130 21.28 -17.51 2.17
C ALA A 130 21.01 -19.03 2.24
N GLY A 131 19.90 -19.50 1.66
CA GLY A 131 19.37 -20.85 1.80
C GLY A 131 19.51 -21.78 0.59
N ASP A 132 20.32 -21.46 -0.43
CA ASP A 132 20.60 -22.38 -1.54
C ASP A 132 22.11 -22.40 -1.88
N GLY A 133 22.86 -23.11 -1.05
CA GLY A 133 24.31 -23.23 -1.17
C GLY A 133 24.88 -24.15 -0.10
N GLY A 134 24.36 -25.36 0.00
CA GLY A 134 24.67 -26.25 1.13
C GLY A 134 24.36 -27.73 0.91
N ARG A 135 25.01 -28.30 -0.12
CA ARG A 135 25.23 -29.75 -0.38
C ARG A 135 24.15 -30.52 -1.14
#